data_AF-A0A8T1NDG4-F1
#
_entry.id   AF-A0A8T1NDG4-F1
#
_cell.length_a   1.000
_cell.length_b   1.000
_cell.length_c   1.000
_cell.angle_alpha   90.00
_cell.angle_beta   90.00
_cell.angle_gamma   90.00
#
_symmetry.space_group_name_H-M   'P 1'
#
loop_
_entity.id
_entity.type
_entity.pdbx_description
1 polymer ?
#
loop_
_entity_poly.entity_id
_entity_poly.type
_entity_poly.pdbx_seq_one_letter_code
_entity_poly.pdbx_strand_id
1 'polypeptide(L)'
;MMISSSSSKALHVLLLINLLQLVFFVTTFDMVAGHDRVHVRISNELDLGIDLQLHCKSRDDDLGEHLLHYNDSYYEFSFRPTYFGSTLFYCSFSWNTDGCAKKYWFDIYDYHREETSCTECYWKARLIDICMLNHDDNQYDICYSWHY
;
A
#
# COMPACT_ATOMS: atom_id res chain seq x y z
N MET A 1 -5.81 64.35 -9.30
CA MET A 1 -6.06 63.11 -8.53
C MET A 1 -5.50 61.94 -9.32
N MET A 2 -4.24 61.56 -9.15
CA MET A 2 -3.66 60.34 -9.72
C MET A 2 -2.51 59.86 -8.83
N ILE A 3 -2.84 59.07 -7.82
CA ILE A 3 -1.87 58.23 -7.10
C ILE A 3 -2.54 56.85 -7.00
N SER A 4 -1.94 55.81 -7.58
CA SER A 4 -1.87 54.44 -6.99
C SER A 4 -1.82 53.24 -7.97
N SER A 5 -1.95 53.38 -9.30
CA SER A 5 -2.06 52.16 -10.14
C SER A 5 -0.74 51.36 -10.28
N SER A 6 0.42 52.02 -10.28
CA SER A 6 1.73 51.37 -10.47
C SER A 6 2.24 50.63 -9.22
N SER A 7 1.96 51.17 -8.02
CA SER A 7 2.39 50.57 -6.74
C SER A 7 1.59 49.31 -6.42
N SER A 8 0.28 49.33 -6.70
CA SER A 8 -0.59 48.16 -6.53
C SER A 8 -0.14 46.99 -7.41
N LYS A 9 0.17 47.24 -8.69
CA LYS A 9 0.65 46.19 -9.61
C LYS A 9 1.98 45.56 -9.15
N ALA A 10 2.92 46.36 -8.67
CA ALA A 10 4.20 45.85 -8.14
C ALA A 10 4.00 45.00 -6.88
N LEU A 11 3.11 45.41 -5.98
CA LEU A 11 2.76 44.65 -4.77
C LEU A 11 2.12 43.29 -5.12
N HIS A 12 1.22 43.26 -6.11
CA HIS A 12 0.60 42.02 -6.57
C HIS A 12 1.63 41.07 -7.20
N VAL A 13 2.58 41.59 -8.00
CA VAL A 13 3.66 40.77 -8.59
C VAL A 13 4.57 40.18 -7.51
N LEU A 14 4.98 40.98 -6.51
CA LEU A 14 5.79 40.49 -5.39
C LEU A 14 5.05 39.42 -4.57
N LEU A 15 3.75 39.60 -4.34
CA LEU A 15 2.92 38.61 -3.66
C LEU A 15 2.88 37.29 -4.44
N LEU A 16 2.70 37.33 -5.77
CA LEU A 16 2.69 36.13 -6.62
C LEU A 16 4.04 35.39 -6.60
N ILE A 17 5.17 36.11 -6.60
CA ILE A 17 6.51 35.50 -6.52
C ILE A 17 6.71 34.77 -5.18
N ASN A 18 6.32 35.38 -4.06
CA ASN A 18 6.42 34.74 -2.75
C ASN A 18 5.51 33.50 -2.65
N LEU A 19 4.31 33.57 -3.23
CA LEU A 19 3.41 32.41 -3.31
C LEU A 19 4.02 31.28 -4.15
N LEU A 20 4.63 31.58 -5.29
CA LEU A 20 5.31 30.58 -6.13
C LEU A 20 6.51 29.95 -5.42
N GLN A 21 7.32 30.74 -4.70
CA GLN A 21 8.44 30.24 -3.92
C GLN A 21 7.99 29.35 -2.75
N LEU A 22 6.89 29.72 -2.07
CA LEU A 22 6.29 28.90 -1.02
C LEU A 22 5.77 27.58 -1.58
N VAL A 23 5.05 27.60 -2.71
CA VAL A 23 4.55 26.38 -3.37
C VAL A 23 5.71 25.48 -3.76
N PHE A 24 6.77 26.03 -4.37
CA PHE A 24 7.96 25.26 -4.71
C PHE A 24 8.58 24.62 -3.45
N PHE A 25 8.75 25.39 -2.38
CA PHE A 25 9.28 24.88 -1.11
C PHE A 25 8.43 23.74 -0.53
N VAL A 26 7.11 23.91 -0.48
CA VAL A 26 6.18 22.88 0.02
C VAL A 26 6.29 21.61 -0.82
N THR A 27 6.23 21.72 -2.15
CA THR A 27 6.33 20.55 -3.04
C THR A 27 7.67 19.82 -2.93
N THR A 28 8.78 20.54 -2.72
CA THR A 28 10.10 19.92 -2.53
C THR A 28 10.28 19.30 -1.15
N PHE A 29 9.60 19.83 -0.12
CA PHE A 29 9.68 19.31 1.24
C PHE A 29 9.01 17.95 1.33
N ASP A 30 7.84 17.77 0.72
CA ASP A 30 7.16 16.48 0.65
C ASP A 30 8.07 15.43 -0.04
N MET A 31 8.69 15.81 -1.17
CA MET A 31 9.68 14.98 -1.88
C MET A 31 10.96 14.67 -1.10
N VAL A 32 11.25 15.40 -0.03
CA VAL A 32 12.40 15.15 0.86
C VAL A 32 11.99 14.34 2.09
N ALA A 33 10.75 14.51 2.57
CA ALA A 33 10.25 13.86 3.78
C ALA A 33 9.99 12.35 3.58
N GLY A 34 9.52 11.94 2.40
CA GLY A 34 9.35 10.50 2.10
C GLY A 34 8.06 9.91 2.63
N HIS A 35 7.63 8.83 2.00
CA HIS A 35 6.60 7.99 2.56
C HIS A 35 7.17 7.14 3.70
N ASP A 36 6.32 6.91 4.69
CA ASP A 36 6.63 5.97 5.77
C ASP A 36 6.93 4.58 5.23
N ARG A 37 7.73 3.83 5.99
CA ARG A 37 8.02 2.45 5.64
C ARG A 37 6.76 1.61 5.86
N VAL A 38 6.38 0.87 4.82
CA VAL A 38 5.25 -0.05 4.86
C VAL A 38 5.78 -1.43 5.23
N HIS A 39 5.08 -2.09 6.14
CA HIS A 39 5.31 -3.46 6.58
C HIS A 39 4.10 -4.31 6.19
N VAL A 40 4.32 -5.30 5.33
CA VAL A 40 3.29 -6.25 4.91
C VAL A 40 3.56 -7.58 5.59
N ARG A 41 2.53 -8.16 6.20
CA ARG A 41 2.54 -9.55 6.70
C ARG A 41 1.36 -10.30 6.13
N ILE A 42 1.60 -11.52 5.69
CA ILE A 42 0.56 -12.44 5.18
C ILE A 42 0.63 -13.71 6.02
N SER A 43 -0.50 -14.09 6.63
CA SER A 43 -0.62 -15.30 7.44
C SER A 43 -1.60 -16.29 6.81
N ASN A 44 -1.37 -17.59 7.02
CA ASN A 44 -2.24 -18.66 6.54
C ASN A 44 -3.31 -19.02 7.59
N GLU A 45 -4.58 -18.76 7.27
CA GLU A 45 -5.77 -19.13 8.05
C GLU A 45 -6.79 -19.85 7.14
N LEU A 46 -6.30 -20.68 6.20
CA LEU A 46 -7.15 -21.45 5.30
C LEU A 46 -7.95 -22.52 6.07
N ASP A 47 -7.28 -23.62 6.46
CA ASP A 47 -7.83 -24.66 7.33
C ASP A 47 -6.70 -25.59 7.78
N LEU A 48 -6.95 -26.43 8.78
CA LEU A 48 -5.99 -27.36 9.35
C LEU A 48 -5.36 -28.27 8.28
N GLY A 49 -4.03 -28.20 8.18
CA GLY A 49 -3.26 -29.03 7.24
C GLY A 49 -3.26 -28.54 5.80
N ILE A 50 -3.82 -27.36 5.52
CA ILE A 50 -3.74 -26.72 4.22
C ILE A 50 -2.55 -25.77 4.19
N ASP A 51 -1.55 -26.10 3.38
CA ASP A 51 -0.42 -25.21 3.12
C ASP A 51 -0.77 -24.17 2.05
N LEU A 52 -0.38 -22.94 2.31
CA LEU A 52 -0.52 -21.81 1.40
C LEU A 52 0.82 -21.52 0.71
N GLN A 53 0.88 -21.72 -0.60
CA GLN A 53 1.98 -21.25 -1.43
C GLN A 53 1.65 -19.84 -1.94
N LEU A 54 2.57 -18.90 -1.81
CA LEU A 54 2.41 -17.55 -2.34
C LEU A 54 3.65 -17.05 -3.07
N HIS A 55 3.46 -16.22 -4.09
CA HIS A 55 4.53 -15.53 -4.81
C HIS A 55 4.15 -14.07 -4.96
N CYS A 56 4.92 -13.18 -4.35
CA CYS A 56 4.68 -11.74 -4.39
C CYS A 56 5.72 -11.02 -5.24
N LYS A 57 5.29 -9.99 -5.95
CA LYS A 57 6.18 -9.10 -6.71
C LYS A 57 5.58 -7.72 -6.90
N SER A 58 6.43 -6.74 -7.21
CA SER A 58 6.04 -5.42 -7.68
C SER A 58 6.38 -5.29 -9.18
N ARG A 59 6.39 -4.06 -9.70
CA ARG A 59 6.95 -3.78 -11.03
C ARG A 59 8.45 -4.04 -11.09
N ASP A 60 9.16 -3.72 -10.01
CA ASP A 60 10.63 -3.62 -9.98
C ASP A 60 11.29 -4.71 -9.14
N ASP A 61 10.54 -5.35 -8.23
CA ASP A 61 11.04 -6.34 -7.29
C ASP A 61 10.28 -7.67 -7.40
N ASP A 62 11.01 -8.76 -7.51
CA ASP A 62 10.46 -10.11 -7.34
C ASP A 62 10.82 -10.62 -5.94
N LEU A 63 9.82 -10.86 -5.10
CA LEU A 63 10.02 -11.31 -3.72
C LEU A 63 10.08 -12.85 -3.58
N GLY A 64 9.89 -13.57 -4.68
CA GLY A 64 9.96 -15.02 -4.76
C GLY A 64 8.77 -15.77 -4.15
N GLU A 65 8.87 -17.09 -4.21
CA GLU A 65 7.88 -18.02 -3.70
C GLU A 65 8.12 -18.35 -2.22
N HIS A 66 7.04 -18.45 -1.46
CA HIS A 66 7.03 -18.81 -0.04
C HIS A 66 5.96 -19.86 0.22
N LEU A 67 6.19 -20.73 1.19
CA LEU A 67 5.24 -21.75 1.64
C LEU A 67 4.90 -21.49 3.11
N LEU A 68 3.62 -21.34 3.42
CA LEU A 68 3.10 -21.03 4.73
C LEU A 68 2.24 -22.20 5.23
N HIS A 69 2.66 -22.84 6.31
CA HIS A 69 1.87 -23.88 6.99
C HIS A 69 0.66 -23.31 7.72
N TYR A 70 -0.38 -24.11 7.92
CA TYR A 70 -1.55 -23.68 8.67
C TYR A 70 -1.19 -23.29 10.11
N ASN A 71 -1.69 -22.13 10.54
CA ASN A 71 -1.57 -21.56 11.89
C ASN A 71 -0.13 -21.25 12.34
N ASP A 72 0.08 -20.02 12.80
CA ASP A 72 1.38 -19.46 13.27
C ASP A 72 2.51 -19.40 12.24
N SER A 73 2.23 -19.55 10.94
CA SER A 73 3.18 -19.20 9.88
C SER A 73 2.78 -17.91 9.16
N TYR A 74 3.79 -17.11 8.82
CA TYR A 74 3.62 -15.87 8.08
C TYR A 74 4.81 -15.59 7.17
N TYR A 75 4.54 -14.87 6.09
CA TYR A 75 5.54 -14.24 5.26
C TYR A 75 5.44 -12.72 5.46
N GLU A 76 6.58 -12.05 5.58
CA GLU A 76 6.62 -10.60 5.75
C GLU A 76 7.73 -9.95 4.93
N PHE A 77 7.44 -8.74 4.48
CA PHE A 77 8.39 -7.89 3.77
C PHE A 77 8.07 -6.43 4.04
N SER A 78 8.99 -5.55 3.71
CA SER A 78 8.79 -4.11 3.91
C SER A 78 9.53 -3.30 2.88
N PHE A 79 8.95 -2.15 2.54
CA PHE A 79 9.42 -1.27 1.48
C PHE A 79 9.04 0.17 1.81
N ARG A 80 9.54 1.12 1.01
CA ARG A 80 9.07 2.51 1.04
C ARG A 80 8.36 2.81 -0.27
N PRO A 81 7.10 3.27 -0.24
CA PRO A 81 6.40 3.64 -1.46
C PRO A 81 7.15 4.73 -2.24
N THR A 82 7.07 4.65 -3.56
CA THR A 82 7.60 5.67 -4.46
C THR A 82 6.78 6.96 -4.35
N TYR A 83 7.45 8.12 -4.43
CA TYR A 83 6.80 9.43 -4.33
C TYR A 83 5.72 9.71 -5.37
N PHE A 84 5.79 9.05 -6.53
CA PHE A 84 4.76 9.20 -7.55
C PHE A 84 3.50 8.37 -7.27
N GLY A 85 3.44 7.71 -6.10
CA GLY A 85 2.24 7.04 -5.62
C GLY A 85 1.79 5.88 -6.49
N SER A 86 2.75 5.12 -7.03
CA SER A 86 2.46 4.05 -7.99
C SER A 86 2.97 2.68 -7.51
N THR A 87 3.21 2.52 -6.21
CA THR A 87 3.77 1.27 -5.69
C THR A 87 2.67 0.25 -5.52
N LEU A 88 2.78 -0.85 -6.26
CA LEU A 88 1.85 -1.96 -6.25
C LEU A 88 2.63 -3.24 -5.96
N PHE A 89 2.21 -3.99 -4.95
CA PHE A 89 2.64 -5.38 -4.74
C PHE A 89 1.43 -6.29 -4.93
N TYR A 90 1.60 -7.28 -5.80
CA TYR A 90 0.58 -8.25 -6.12
C TYR A 90 1.15 -9.65 -5.90
N CYS A 91 0.31 -10.52 -5.36
CA CYS A 91 0.70 -11.87 -4.99
C CYS A 91 -0.22 -12.88 -5.68
N SER A 92 0.37 -13.96 -6.17
CA SER A 92 -0.37 -15.19 -6.47
C SER A 92 -0.44 -16.04 -5.21
N PHE A 93 -1.58 -16.69 -4.99
CA PHE A 93 -1.84 -17.58 -3.87
C PHE A 93 -2.31 -18.92 -4.43
N SER A 94 -1.83 -20.01 -3.87
CA SER A 94 -2.29 -21.34 -4.26
C SER A 94 -2.23 -22.33 -3.11
N TRP A 95 -3.21 -23.23 -3.10
CA TRP A 95 -3.32 -24.28 -2.10
C TRP A 95 -4.14 -25.44 -2.67
N ASN A 96 -4.10 -26.59 -2.00
CA ASN A 96 -4.89 -27.76 -2.37
C ASN A 96 -6.00 -28.01 -1.35
N THR A 97 -7.24 -28.13 -1.82
CA THR A 97 -8.41 -28.53 -1.01
C THR A 97 -9.09 -29.70 -1.72
N ASP A 98 -9.35 -30.80 -1.01
CA ASP A 98 -10.05 -31.98 -1.55
C ASP A 98 -9.43 -32.52 -2.87
N GLY A 99 -8.10 -32.50 -2.96
CA GLY A 99 -7.35 -32.93 -4.14
C GLY A 99 -7.45 -31.98 -5.34
N CYS A 100 -8.08 -30.82 -5.19
CA CYS A 100 -8.18 -29.79 -6.22
C CYS A 100 -7.26 -28.60 -5.89
N ALA A 101 -6.39 -28.23 -6.83
CA ALA A 101 -5.57 -27.04 -6.71
C ALA A 101 -6.41 -25.78 -6.93
N LYS A 102 -6.28 -24.82 -6.01
CA LYS A 102 -6.85 -23.47 -6.09
C LYS A 102 -5.75 -22.47 -6.38
N LYS A 103 -6.06 -21.45 -7.17
CA LYS A 103 -5.14 -20.36 -7.52
C LYS A 103 -5.89 -19.04 -7.57
N TYR A 104 -5.31 -18.02 -6.96
CA TYR A 104 -5.88 -16.67 -6.89
C TYR A 104 -4.79 -15.62 -7.01
N TRP A 105 -5.19 -14.41 -7.39
CA TRP A 105 -4.33 -13.24 -7.41
C TRP A 105 -4.95 -12.15 -6.55
N PHE A 106 -4.12 -11.43 -5.82
CA PHE A 106 -4.57 -10.29 -5.03
C PHE A 106 -3.46 -9.25 -4.89
N ASP A 107 -3.86 -7.98 -5.01
CA ASP A 107 -2.99 -6.82 -4.78
C ASP A 107 -2.86 -6.60 -3.28
N ILE A 108 -1.80 -7.15 -2.68
CA ILE A 108 -1.57 -7.13 -1.23
C ILE A 108 -1.26 -5.72 -0.71
N TYR A 109 -0.84 -4.84 -1.60
CA TYR A 109 -0.65 -3.41 -1.35
C TYR A 109 -0.81 -2.64 -2.65
N ASP A 110 -1.59 -1.57 -2.67
CA ASP A 110 -1.91 -0.81 -3.88
C ASP A 110 -1.50 0.67 -3.86
N TYR A 111 -1.10 1.30 -2.78
CA TYR A 111 -0.90 2.77 -2.71
C TYR A 111 -2.15 3.60 -3.00
N HIS A 112 -2.89 3.45 -4.11
CA HIS A 112 -4.09 4.26 -4.37
C HIS A 112 -5.26 3.83 -3.48
N ARG A 113 -5.38 2.53 -3.17
CA ARG A 113 -6.36 2.01 -2.22
C ARG A 113 -6.03 2.42 -0.79
N GLU A 114 -4.75 2.43 -0.44
CA GLU A 114 -4.30 2.74 0.92
C GLU A 114 -4.03 4.23 1.16
N GLU A 115 -3.80 5.01 0.09
CA GLU A 115 -3.33 6.40 -0.02
C GLU A 115 -2.07 6.74 0.80
N THR A 116 -2.09 6.49 2.12
CA THR A 116 -0.96 6.50 3.07
C THR A 116 -1.27 5.80 4.41
N SER A 117 -2.46 5.23 4.61
CA SER A 117 -2.94 4.75 5.93
C SER A 117 -2.26 3.45 6.39
N CYS A 118 -1.78 2.65 5.45
CA CYS A 118 -1.29 1.32 5.73
C CYS A 118 0.23 1.31 5.92
N THR A 119 0.70 1.62 7.13
CA THR A 119 2.10 1.40 7.55
C THR A 119 2.33 -0.03 7.99
N GLU A 120 1.31 -0.67 8.59
CA GLU A 120 1.31 -2.08 8.99
C GLU A 120 0.11 -2.80 8.35
N CYS A 121 0.35 -3.42 7.21
CA CYS A 121 -0.65 -4.16 6.44
C CYS A 121 -0.59 -5.65 6.79
N TYR A 122 -1.38 -6.06 7.77
CA TYR A 122 -1.41 -7.44 8.22
C TYR A 122 -2.62 -8.15 7.63
N TRP A 123 -2.36 -9.17 6.82
CA TRP A 123 -3.35 -9.90 6.05
C TRP A 123 -3.46 -11.35 6.54
N LYS A 124 -4.68 -11.86 6.54
CA LYS A 124 -4.99 -13.28 6.73
C LYS A 124 -5.67 -13.83 5.49
N ALA A 125 -5.07 -14.83 4.88
CA ALA A 125 -5.66 -15.57 3.77
C ALA A 125 -6.55 -16.69 4.33
N ARG A 126 -7.84 -16.65 3.99
CA ARG A 126 -8.86 -17.63 4.38
C ARG A 126 -9.44 -18.31 3.14
N LEU A 127 -10.19 -19.39 3.32
CA LEU A 127 -10.73 -20.18 2.20
C LEU A 127 -11.59 -19.36 1.24
N ILE A 128 -12.32 -18.37 1.76
CA ILE A 128 -13.34 -17.61 1.01
C ILE A 128 -12.88 -16.20 0.63
N ASP A 129 -11.99 -15.61 1.41
CA ASP A 129 -11.57 -14.22 1.30
C ASP A 129 -10.16 -14.00 1.88
N ILE A 130 -9.65 -12.79 1.69
CA ILE A 130 -8.45 -12.28 2.36
C ILE A 130 -8.84 -11.04 3.15
N CYS A 131 -8.41 -10.96 4.41
CA CYS A 131 -8.79 -9.87 5.29
C CYS A 131 -7.57 -9.18 5.88
N MET A 132 -7.63 -7.85 5.92
CA MET A 132 -6.64 -7.02 6.57
C MET A 132 -7.05 -6.71 8.01
N LEU A 133 -6.07 -6.54 8.89
CA LEU A 133 -6.26 -6.02 10.23
C LEU A 133 -6.73 -4.56 10.17
N ASN A 134 -7.84 -4.29 10.83
CA ASN A 134 -8.29 -2.96 11.18
C ASN A 134 -7.63 -2.56 12.51
N HIS A 135 -6.84 -1.49 12.47
CA HIS A 135 -6.09 -1.01 13.63
C HIS A 135 -6.96 -0.23 14.63
N ASP A 136 -8.18 0.17 14.25
CA ASP A 136 -9.08 0.90 15.14
C ASP A 136 -9.69 -0.01 16.23
N ASP A 137 -9.97 -1.27 15.89
CA ASP A 137 -10.60 -2.26 16.77
C ASP A 137 -9.85 -3.59 16.90
N ASN A 138 -8.71 -3.71 16.20
CA ASN A 138 -7.84 -4.88 16.19
C ASN A 138 -8.53 -6.16 15.68
N GLN A 139 -9.45 -6.03 14.72
CA GLN A 139 -10.14 -7.14 14.07
C GLN A 139 -9.70 -7.32 12.61
N TYR A 140 -9.79 -8.54 12.08
CA TYR A 140 -9.56 -8.82 10.66
C TYR A 140 -10.88 -8.78 9.89
N ASP A 141 -11.41 -7.57 9.66
CA ASP A 141 -12.75 -7.33 9.10
C ASP A 141 -12.76 -6.52 7.79
N ILE A 142 -11.61 -5.97 7.37
CA ILE A 142 -11.44 -5.34 6.05
C ILE A 142 -11.15 -6.45 5.02
N CYS A 143 -12.23 -7.06 4.51
CA CYS A 143 -12.15 -8.29 3.72
C CYS A 143 -12.45 -8.08 2.23
N TYR A 144 -11.75 -8.85 1.39
CA TYR A 144 -11.92 -8.90 -0.05
C TYR A 144 -12.10 -10.35 -0.51
N SER A 145 -13.15 -10.58 -1.29
CA SER A 145 -13.35 -11.89 -1.92
C SER A 145 -12.24 -12.17 -2.92
N TRP A 146 -11.83 -13.44 -3.00
CA TRP A 146 -10.91 -13.85 -4.04
C TRP A 146 -11.52 -13.64 -5.44
N HIS A 147 -10.79 -12.97 -6.33
CA HIS A 147 -11.15 -12.85 -7.74
C HIS A 147 -10.57 -14.04 -8.53
N TYR A 148 -11.38 -14.64 -9.39
CA TYR A 148 -11.05 -15.79 -10.26
C TYR A 148 -10.42 -15.36 -11.58
#